data_AF-A0A9W5T9G3-F1
#
_entry.id   AF-A0A9W5T9G3-F1
#
_cell.length_a   1.000
_cell.length_b   1.000
_cell.length_c   1.000
_cell.angle_alpha   90.00
_cell.angle_beta   90.00
_cell.angle_gamma   90.00
#
_symmetry.space_group_name_H-M   'P 1'
#
loop_
_entity.id
_entity.type
_entity.pdbx_description
1 polymer ?
#
loop_
_entity_poly.entity_id
_entity_poly.type
_entity_poly.pdbx_seq_one_letter_code
_entity_poly.pdbx_strand_id
1 'polypeptide(L)'
;MSTELSSIDQHGSRVTMLAQMGASLFKDAPEPSVMTVPPRHLQEGKRFRLPFDSSFTTTTRNYFLYPLPTEVDYKLISGCVASIFVAVHVDHHGVVHVDGTSDSLITKAILALILDTVEHKDKSTVLQLTSVDVGHESTLALLGFMKRDGVSTILNHIKSEIRAQSGSIDIQKSRKSASTIRDTKKIAALISGGVDSSVALWLLKSRGYNVEAFYLKVWGVDKETESGNCQWATDVEHAMGVCKQLDVPLHILPFQELYHNLVLDPFIEGTRLGETPNPDVCCNQFIKFGTFLDYATRWGFSHVASGHYASVVVDTNRVNPLDKTAKVTRLRLCKDQSKDQTYFLSRLTQSQLQRAMFPLCDLYKHEVRAIARTLGFSNHDRKESMGLCFLGKVNVKSFLSDCLGHYPGPIVDCDTMERIGEHPGLYHFTIGQREGIAQYLNSVRETHRARNVVGKDLESNTLYVSTCYHTGKYIEPGSIRRRFYITDLTWIIPDYQYYIDPQVTDPQHLSIKLRHSPFFAKGTITFNNSAIPMGATVDLDRADVGLATGQYAVIYAGNDCIGAGKIVANQC
;
A
#
# COMPACT_ATOMS: atom_id res chain seq x y z
N MET A 1 13.17 -6.09 -37.38
CA MET A 1 12.88 -6.64 -36.03
C MET A 1 12.99 -8.16 -36.00
N SER A 2 12.16 -8.91 -36.73
CA SER A 2 12.18 -10.39 -36.74
C SER A 2 13.50 -10.99 -37.24
N THR A 3 14.07 -10.43 -38.31
CA THR A 3 15.34 -10.88 -38.93
C THR A 3 16.59 -10.62 -38.08
N GLU A 4 16.56 -9.61 -37.20
CA GLU A 4 17.68 -9.26 -36.30
C GLU A 4 17.67 -10.09 -35.02
N LEU A 5 16.49 -10.48 -34.52
CA LEU A 5 16.37 -11.36 -33.36
C LEU A 5 16.75 -12.81 -33.69
N SER A 6 16.53 -13.24 -34.94
CA SER A 6 16.85 -14.59 -35.42
C SER A 6 18.34 -14.86 -35.62
N SER A 7 19.19 -13.82 -35.70
CA SER A 7 20.63 -13.95 -35.97
C SER A 7 21.51 -13.94 -34.70
N ILE A 8 20.92 -13.78 -33.51
CA ILE A 8 21.63 -13.72 -32.23
C ILE A 8 21.57 -15.08 -31.55
N ASP A 9 22.69 -15.78 -31.35
CA ASP A 9 22.70 -17.11 -30.74
C ASP A 9 22.67 -17.11 -29.20
N GLN A 10 23.11 -16.02 -28.55
CA GLN A 10 23.22 -15.95 -27.09
C GLN A 10 21.96 -15.38 -26.42
N HIS A 11 21.46 -16.09 -25.39
CA HIS A 11 20.24 -15.75 -24.66
C HIS A 11 20.27 -14.35 -24.02
N GLY A 12 21.32 -14.00 -23.29
CA GLY A 12 21.44 -12.68 -22.64
C GLY A 12 21.42 -11.51 -23.64
N SER A 13 22.04 -11.70 -24.81
CA SER A 13 22.07 -10.69 -25.88
C SER A 13 20.69 -10.46 -26.50
N ARG A 14 19.83 -11.48 -26.57
CA ARG A 14 18.43 -11.33 -27.02
C ARG A 14 17.59 -10.52 -26.05
N VAL A 15 17.79 -10.70 -24.74
CA VAL A 15 17.05 -9.95 -23.69
C VAL A 15 17.40 -8.47 -23.73
N THR A 16 18.69 -8.16 -23.79
CA THR A 16 19.18 -6.78 -23.88
C THR A 16 18.66 -6.09 -25.14
N MET A 17 18.67 -6.78 -26.28
CA MET A 17 18.13 -6.26 -27.53
C MET A 17 16.62 -5.98 -27.42
N LEU A 18 15.82 -6.90 -26.87
CA LEU A 18 14.38 -6.68 -26.67
C LEU A 18 14.09 -5.48 -25.76
N ALA A 19 14.84 -5.33 -24.66
CA ALA A 19 14.69 -4.18 -23.77
C ALA A 19 15.05 -2.86 -24.48
N GLN A 20 16.14 -2.83 -25.25
CA GLN A 20 16.54 -1.67 -26.05
C GLN A 20 15.53 -1.32 -27.14
N MET A 21 14.98 -2.33 -27.82
CA MET A 21 13.92 -2.15 -28.81
C MET A 21 12.66 -1.60 -28.17
N GLY A 22 12.23 -2.16 -27.04
CA GLY A 22 11.07 -1.68 -26.29
C GLY A 22 11.23 -0.24 -25.81
N ALA A 23 12.40 0.11 -25.29
CA ALA A 23 12.73 1.48 -24.90
C ALA A 23 12.74 2.45 -26.08
N SER A 24 13.23 2.02 -27.25
CA SER A 24 13.29 2.84 -28.46
C SER A 24 11.92 3.06 -29.09
N LEU A 25 11.14 1.99 -29.28
CA LEU A 25 9.83 2.02 -29.94
C LEU A 25 8.76 2.75 -29.12
N PHE A 26 8.89 2.75 -27.80
CA PHE A 26 7.94 3.35 -26.88
C PHE A 26 8.56 4.51 -26.10
N LYS A 27 9.63 5.11 -26.61
CA LYS A 27 10.35 6.22 -25.97
C LYS A 27 9.44 7.40 -25.61
N ASP A 28 8.48 7.67 -26.48
CA ASP A 28 7.51 8.77 -26.33
C ASP A 28 6.13 8.27 -25.86
N ALA A 29 5.98 6.96 -25.61
CA ALA A 29 4.73 6.40 -25.11
C ALA A 29 4.60 6.69 -23.60
N PRO A 30 3.43 7.14 -23.12
CA PRO A 30 3.23 7.37 -21.70
C PRO A 30 3.43 6.06 -20.93
N GLU A 31 4.29 6.09 -19.91
CA GLU A 31 4.41 4.98 -19.00
C GLU A 31 3.10 4.83 -18.20
N PRO A 32 2.60 3.61 -17.95
CA PRO A 32 1.39 3.40 -17.14
C PRO A 32 1.45 4.09 -15.76
N SER A 33 2.65 4.30 -15.23
CA SER A 33 2.96 5.03 -13.99
C SER A 33 2.80 6.56 -14.08
N VAL A 34 2.75 7.16 -15.27
CA VAL A 34 2.71 8.62 -15.48
C VAL A 34 1.32 9.13 -15.89
N MET A 35 0.27 8.31 -15.76
CA MET A 35 -1.13 8.73 -15.97
C MET A 35 -1.62 9.68 -14.86
N THR A 36 -1.10 10.92 -14.88
CA THR A 36 -1.35 12.02 -13.94
C THR A 36 -2.64 12.78 -14.23
N VAL A 37 -3.41 12.40 -15.26
CA VAL A 37 -4.71 13.01 -15.63
C VAL A 37 -5.72 11.91 -15.98
N PRO A 38 -6.91 11.87 -15.34
CA PRO A 38 -7.95 10.91 -15.69
C PRO A 38 -8.82 11.42 -16.85
N PRO A 39 -9.34 10.53 -17.71
CA PRO A 39 -10.21 10.89 -18.82
C PRO A 39 -11.54 11.51 -18.35
N ARG A 40 -11.99 12.57 -19.03
CA ARG A 40 -13.30 13.20 -18.75
C ARG A 40 -14.46 12.23 -19.04
N HIS A 41 -15.44 12.23 -18.12
CA HIS A 41 -16.80 11.63 -18.19
C HIS A 41 -16.96 10.10 -18.02
N LEU A 42 -16.57 9.52 -16.88
CA LEU A 42 -16.81 8.11 -16.51
C LEU A 42 -18.29 7.77 -16.21
N GLN A 43 -18.95 7.03 -17.12
CA GLN A 43 -20.03 6.06 -16.83
C GLN A 43 -19.53 4.62 -17.10
N GLU A 44 -20.18 3.65 -16.45
CA GLU A 44 -19.82 2.24 -16.25
C GLU A 44 -19.21 1.51 -17.46
N GLY A 45 -18.13 0.77 -17.18
CA GLY A 45 -17.32 -0.02 -18.12
C GLY A 45 -16.50 0.88 -19.04
N LYS A 46 -15.21 1.10 -18.77
CA LYS A 46 -14.41 2.06 -19.55
C LYS A 46 -13.14 1.46 -20.12
N ARG A 47 -12.88 1.58 -21.43
CA ARG A 47 -13.07 2.72 -22.36
C ARG A 47 -12.17 3.92 -22.06
N PHE A 48 -10.93 3.87 -22.55
CA PHE A 48 -10.02 5.01 -22.62
C PHE A 48 -10.30 5.81 -23.91
N ARG A 49 -10.01 7.11 -23.91
CA ARG A 49 -10.06 7.99 -25.09
C ARG A 49 -8.84 8.89 -25.02
N LEU A 50 -8.03 8.95 -26.07
CA LEU A 50 -6.94 9.92 -26.19
C LEU A 50 -7.44 11.19 -26.88
N PRO A 51 -6.95 12.39 -26.49
CA PRO A 51 -7.25 13.62 -27.21
C PRO A 51 -6.64 13.59 -28.61
N PHE A 52 -7.42 13.97 -29.61
CA PHE A 52 -6.98 14.16 -31.00
C PHE A 52 -6.29 15.52 -31.16
N ASP A 53 -5.05 15.54 -31.65
CA ASP A 53 -4.39 16.74 -32.16
C ASP A 53 -3.98 16.51 -33.62
N SER A 54 -4.51 17.32 -34.53
CA SER A 54 -4.50 17.10 -35.98
C SER A 54 -3.20 17.52 -36.68
N SER A 55 -2.12 17.79 -35.95
CA SER A 55 -0.94 18.50 -36.50
C SER A 55 0.29 17.64 -36.82
N PHE A 56 0.23 16.30 -36.77
CA PHE A 56 1.42 15.46 -36.93
C PHE A 56 1.46 14.66 -38.24
N THR A 57 2.54 14.85 -39.02
CA THR A 57 2.84 14.14 -40.27
C THR A 57 4.01 13.15 -40.09
N THR A 58 3.77 11.89 -40.47
CA THR A 58 4.64 10.72 -40.84
C THR A 58 6.16 10.86 -40.70
N THR A 59 6.88 9.90 -40.08
CA THR A 59 7.40 8.69 -40.79
C THR A 59 7.93 7.59 -39.83
N THR A 60 7.68 7.71 -38.52
CA THR A 60 8.02 6.67 -37.54
C THR A 60 6.75 6.34 -36.73
N ARG A 61 6.42 5.06 -36.58
CA ARG A 61 5.24 4.64 -35.82
C ARG A 61 5.54 4.85 -34.33
N ASN A 62 5.11 5.98 -33.80
CA ASN A 62 5.06 6.21 -32.37
C ASN A 62 3.78 5.56 -31.83
N TYR A 63 3.92 4.44 -31.11
CA TYR A 63 2.84 3.85 -30.34
C TYR A 63 2.34 4.91 -29.34
N PHE A 64 1.02 5.13 -29.26
CA PHE A 64 0.31 6.29 -28.66
C PHE A 64 0.18 7.60 -29.47
N LEU A 65 0.78 7.74 -30.68
CA LEU A 65 0.61 8.95 -31.51
C LEU A 65 -0.09 8.72 -32.86
N TYR A 66 -0.29 7.46 -33.26
CA TYR A 66 -1.21 7.12 -34.35
C TYR A 66 -2.55 6.67 -33.78
N PRO A 67 -3.60 7.53 -33.84
CA PRO A 67 -4.90 7.16 -33.32
C PRO A 67 -5.47 5.99 -34.13
N LEU A 68 -6.05 5.02 -33.44
CA LEU A 68 -6.98 4.10 -34.06
C LEU A 68 -8.11 4.93 -34.74
N PRO A 69 -8.72 4.45 -35.84
CA PRO A 69 -9.66 5.25 -36.65
C PRO A 69 -10.87 5.77 -35.86
N THR A 70 -11.11 5.20 -34.68
CA THR A 70 -12.18 5.53 -33.76
C THR A 70 -11.66 5.49 -32.33
N GLU A 71 -12.44 6.04 -31.40
CA GLU A 71 -12.14 6.01 -29.98
C GLU A 71 -12.37 4.62 -29.38
N VAL A 72 -11.36 4.09 -28.70
CA VAL A 72 -11.25 2.66 -28.34
C VAL A 72 -10.69 2.44 -26.95
N ASP A 73 -11.07 1.31 -26.37
CA ASP A 73 -10.88 1.03 -24.96
C ASP A 73 -9.60 0.24 -24.72
N TYR A 74 -8.63 0.80 -24.00
CA TYR A 74 -7.51 0.01 -23.51
C TYR A 74 -7.95 -0.84 -22.32
N LYS A 75 -7.75 -2.15 -22.42
CA LYS A 75 -8.09 -3.16 -21.42
C LYS A 75 -6.84 -3.81 -20.85
N LEU A 76 -6.79 -3.96 -19.52
CA LEU A 76 -5.72 -4.68 -18.84
C LEU A 76 -5.84 -6.19 -19.11
N ILE A 77 -4.74 -6.81 -19.52
CA ILE A 77 -4.64 -8.26 -19.72
C ILE A 77 -4.22 -8.91 -18.40
N SER A 78 -5.10 -9.75 -17.85
CA SER A 78 -4.83 -10.53 -16.63
C SER A 78 -3.90 -11.72 -16.88
N GLY A 79 -3.15 -12.14 -15.85
CA GLY A 79 -2.29 -13.33 -15.93
C GLY A 79 -0.88 -13.07 -16.46
N CYS A 80 -0.54 -11.81 -16.73
CA CYS A 80 0.80 -11.36 -17.11
C CYS A 80 1.58 -10.86 -15.88
N VAL A 81 2.91 -11.04 -15.89
CA VAL A 81 3.81 -10.54 -14.84
C VAL A 81 3.90 -9.01 -14.91
N ALA A 82 3.96 -8.48 -16.12
CA ALA A 82 3.85 -7.07 -16.44
C ALA A 82 2.39 -6.64 -16.63
N SER A 83 2.08 -5.39 -16.33
CA SER A 83 0.81 -4.76 -16.70
C SER A 83 0.81 -4.55 -18.21
N ILE A 84 -0.19 -5.10 -18.92
CA ILE A 84 -0.33 -4.95 -20.38
C ILE A 84 -1.71 -4.40 -20.69
N PHE A 85 -1.78 -3.27 -21.39
CA PHE A 85 -3.02 -2.63 -21.81
C PHE A 85 -3.15 -2.73 -23.33
N VAL A 86 -4.27 -3.24 -23.84
CA VAL A 86 -4.53 -3.40 -25.29
C VAL A 86 -5.90 -2.86 -25.65
N ALA A 87 -5.99 -2.16 -26.79
CA ALA A 87 -7.23 -1.70 -27.40
C ALA A 87 -7.40 -2.33 -28.79
N VAL A 88 -8.63 -2.69 -29.15
CA VAL A 88 -8.96 -3.38 -30.40
C VAL A 88 -10.19 -2.75 -31.05
N HIS A 89 -10.13 -2.48 -32.34
CA HIS A 89 -11.25 -2.00 -33.16
C HIS A 89 -11.35 -2.77 -34.46
N VAL A 90 -12.56 -3.15 -34.83
CA VAL A 90 -12.87 -3.67 -36.16
C VAL A 90 -13.68 -2.63 -36.90
N ASP A 91 -13.17 -2.16 -38.04
CA ASP A 91 -13.88 -1.16 -38.84
C ASP A 91 -15.02 -1.78 -39.67
N HIS A 92 -15.75 -0.92 -40.37
CA HIS A 92 -16.88 -1.29 -41.23
C HIS A 92 -16.51 -2.23 -42.37
N HIS A 93 -15.23 -2.28 -42.76
CA HIS A 93 -14.70 -3.18 -43.79
C HIS A 93 -14.19 -4.50 -43.22
N GLY A 94 -14.29 -4.70 -41.90
CA GLY A 94 -13.81 -5.90 -41.23
C GLY A 94 -12.32 -5.90 -40.92
N VAL A 95 -11.64 -4.76 -41.11
CA VAL A 95 -10.20 -4.62 -40.84
C VAL A 95 -9.97 -4.35 -39.35
N VAL A 96 -9.01 -5.06 -38.77
CA VAL A 96 -8.66 -4.98 -37.35
C VAL A 96 -7.58 -3.92 -37.16
N HIS A 97 -7.81 -3.02 -36.21
CA HIS A 97 -6.87 -2.02 -35.74
C HIS A 97 -6.61 -2.26 -34.26
N VAL A 98 -5.35 -2.34 -33.84
CA VAL A 98 -4.96 -2.68 -32.46
C VAL A 98 -3.86 -1.75 -31.97
N ASP A 99 -3.93 -1.38 -30.70
CA ASP A 99 -2.86 -0.63 -30.02
C ASP A 99 -2.66 -1.15 -28.59
N GLY A 100 -1.54 -0.82 -27.93
CA GLY A 100 -1.30 -1.19 -26.55
C GLY A 100 0.01 -0.71 -25.94
N THR A 101 0.18 -0.88 -24.62
CA THR A 101 1.41 -0.55 -23.88
C THR A 101 1.62 -1.48 -22.68
N SER A 102 2.81 -1.44 -22.08
CA SER A 102 3.15 -2.20 -20.88
C SER A 102 4.07 -1.41 -19.94
N ASP A 103 4.13 -1.79 -18.66
CA ASP A 103 5.12 -1.29 -17.68
C ASP A 103 6.49 -1.99 -17.78
N SER A 104 6.63 -3.01 -18.64
CA SER A 104 7.90 -3.71 -18.90
C SER A 104 8.44 -3.39 -20.31
N LEU A 105 9.70 -2.96 -20.41
CA LEU A 105 10.37 -2.68 -21.68
C LEU A 105 10.42 -3.91 -22.61
N ILE A 106 10.67 -5.09 -22.03
CA ILE A 106 10.68 -6.35 -22.77
C ILE A 106 9.28 -6.68 -23.29
N THR A 107 8.26 -6.48 -22.45
CA THR A 107 6.86 -6.72 -22.82
C THR A 107 6.35 -5.73 -23.86
N LYS A 108 6.81 -4.47 -23.83
CA LYS A 108 6.57 -3.47 -24.88
C LYS A 108 7.09 -3.96 -26.25
N ALA A 109 8.31 -4.52 -26.30
CA ALA A 109 8.86 -5.06 -27.56
C ALA A 109 8.08 -6.28 -28.08
N ILE A 110 7.65 -7.18 -27.19
CA ILE A 110 6.82 -8.34 -27.55
C ILE A 110 5.45 -7.89 -28.06
N LEU A 111 4.85 -6.89 -27.39
CA LEU A 111 3.58 -6.33 -27.80
C LEU A 111 3.67 -5.72 -29.20
N ALA A 112 4.74 -4.98 -29.52
CA ALA A 112 4.95 -4.45 -30.87
C ALA A 112 4.96 -5.54 -31.96
N LEU A 113 5.57 -6.69 -31.71
CA LEU A 113 5.56 -7.83 -32.65
C LEU A 113 4.15 -8.39 -32.87
N ILE A 114 3.36 -8.49 -31.80
CA ILE A 114 1.97 -8.96 -31.87
C ILE A 114 1.11 -7.94 -32.62
N LEU A 115 1.26 -6.65 -32.33
CA LEU A 115 0.51 -5.57 -32.98
C LEU A 115 0.81 -5.52 -34.48
N ASP A 116 2.08 -5.61 -34.87
CA ASP A 116 2.50 -5.67 -36.29
C ASP A 116 1.90 -6.88 -37.02
N THR A 117 1.74 -8.01 -36.32
CA THR A 117 1.12 -9.21 -36.90
C THR A 117 -0.40 -9.08 -37.07
N VAL A 118 -1.07 -8.25 -36.28
CA VAL A 118 -2.54 -8.21 -36.23
C VAL A 118 -3.12 -7.00 -36.93
N GLU A 119 -2.45 -5.85 -36.86
CA GLU A 119 -2.94 -4.59 -37.38
C GLU A 119 -3.15 -4.65 -38.90
N HIS A 120 -4.20 -3.98 -39.37
CA HIS A 120 -4.61 -3.88 -40.76
C HIS A 120 -4.95 -5.22 -41.45
N LYS A 121 -5.10 -6.31 -40.69
CA LYS A 121 -5.59 -7.58 -41.21
C LYS A 121 -7.11 -7.70 -41.10
N ASP A 122 -7.69 -8.51 -41.99
CA ASP A 122 -9.11 -8.86 -41.90
C ASP A 122 -9.40 -9.67 -40.62
N LYS A 123 -10.55 -9.43 -40.01
CA LYS A 123 -10.98 -10.09 -38.77
C LYS A 123 -11.00 -11.62 -38.87
N SER A 124 -11.33 -12.19 -40.03
CA SER A 124 -11.32 -13.65 -40.23
C SER A 124 -9.91 -14.22 -40.18
N THR A 125 -8.93 -13.50 -40.76
CA THR A 125 -7.50 -13.82 -40.68
C THR A 125 -7.00 -13.75 -39.24
N VAL A 126 -7.31 -12.68 -38.51
CA VAL A 126 -6.87 -12.51 -37.11
C VAL A 126 -7.44 -13.59 -36.19
N LEU A 127 -8.70 -14.01 -36.41
CA LEU A 127 -9.32 -15.07 -35.60
C LEU A 127 -8.65 -16.44 -35.78
N GLN A 128 -7.98 -16.67 -36.91
CA GLN A 128 -7.24 -17.90 -37.23
C GLN A 128 -5.79 -17.89 -36.73
N LEU A 129 -5.20 -16.72 -36.46
CA LEU A 129 -3.81 -16.60 -36.00
C LEU A 129 -3.54 -17.38 -34.71
N THR A 130 -2.49 -18.17 -34.69
CA THR A 130 -1.98 -18.84 -33.48
C THR A 130 -0.74 -18.10 -32.96
N SER A 131 -0.28 -18.47 -31.77
CA SER A 131 1.01 -18.02 -31.22
C SER A 131 2.19 -18.34 -32.15
N VAL A 132 2.08 -19.37 -32.99
CA VAL A 132 3.09 -19.75 -33.99
C VAL A 132 3.16 -18.71 -35.13
N ASP A 133 2.03 -18.13 -35.51
CA ASP A 133 1.91 -17.20 -36.65
C ASP A 133 2.44 -15.79 -36.36
N VAL A 134 2.57 -15.43 -35.07
CA VAL A 134 3.29 -14.22 -34.62
C VAL A 134 4.80 -14.36 -34.84
N GLY A 135 5.26 -15.57 -35.21
CA GLY A 135 6.66 -15.94 -35.23
C GLY A 135 7.19 -15.99 -33.80
N HIS A 136 8.08 -16.95 -33.50
CA HIS A 136 8.83 -16.97 -32.23
C HIS A 136 8.14 -17.57 -30.99
N GLU A 137 7.17 -18.49 -31.12
CA GLU A 137 6.77 -19.29 -29.96
C GLU A 137 7.99 -20.04 -29.34
N SER A 138 8.91 -20.52 -30.16
CA SER A 138 10.17 -21.12 -29.72
C SER A 138 11.15 -20.12 -29.11
N THR A 139 11.27 -18.89 -29.62
CA THR A 139 12.21 -17.88 -29.09
C THR A 139 11.68 -17.17 -27.84
N LEU A 140 10.37 -16.89 -27.76
CA LEU A 140 9.71 -16.25 -26.62
C LEU A 140 9.49 -17.22 -25.46
N ALA A 141 9.21 -18.51 -25.72
CA ALA A 141 9.15 -19.53 -24.67
C ALA A 141 10.52 -19.85 -24.06
N LEU A 142 11.60 -19.76 -24.84
CA LEU A 142 12.99 -19.93 -24.37
C LEU A 142 13.49 -18.77 -23.51
N LEU A 143 12.80 -17.62 -23.52
CA LEU A 143 13.22 -16.42 -22.81
C LEU A 143 12.73 -16.37 -21.34
N GLY A 144 11.84 -17.26 -20.90
CA GLY A 144 11.47 -17.39 -19.47
C GLY A 144 10.70 -16.21 -18.84
N PHE A 145 10.42 -15.13 -19.59
CA PHE A 145 9.73 -13.92 -19.09
C PHE A 145 8.19 -14.01 -19.13
N MET A 146 7.64 -15.06 -19.73
CA MET A 146 6.20 -15.35 -19.75
C MET A 146 6.01 -16.84 -19.46
N LYS A 147 4.94 -17.22 -18.73
CA LYS A 147 4.49 -18.63 -18.73
C LYS A 147 4.28 -19.06 -20.20
N ARG A 148 4.34 -20.38 -20.48
CA ARG A 148 4.29 -21.01 -21.82
C ARG A 148 3.26 -20.41 -22.82
N ASP A 149 2.26 -19.66 -22.37
CA ASP A 149 1.14 -19.14 -23.16
C ASP A 149 0.97 -17.60 -23.14
N GLY A 150 2.01 -16.79 -22.85
CA GLY A 150 1.89 -15.32 -22.75
C GLY A 150 1.43 -14.62 -24.05
N VAL A 151 2.01 -15.00 -25.20
CA VAL A 151 1.56 -14.53 -26.53
C VAL A 151 0.12 -14.97 -26.81
N SER A 152 -0.19 -16.22 -26.48
CA SER A 152 -1.53 -16.79 -26.61
C SER A 152 -2.55 -16.04 -25.76
N THR A 153 -2.16 -15.54 -24.59
CA THR A 153 -3.02 -14.75 -23.70
C THR A 153 -3.41 -13.42 -24.35
N ILE A 154 -2.44 -12.70 -24.92
CA ILE A 154 -2.68 -11.42 -25.59
C ILE A 154 -3.49 -11.63 -26.89
N LEU A 155 -3.14 -12.63 -27.70
CA LEU A 155 -3.90 -12.99 -28.91
C LEU A 155 -5.33 -13.40 -28.58
N ASN A 156 -5.55 -14.21 -27.54
CA ASN A 156 -6.89 -14.63 -27.12
C ASN A 156 -7.73 -13.44 -26.64
N HIS A 157 -7.13 -12.48 -25.95
CA HIS A 157 -7.79 -11.23 -25.59
C HIS A 157 -8.23 -10.47 -26.85
N ILE A 158 -7.33 -10.26 -27.81
CA ILE A 158 -7.65 -9.58 -29.07
C ILE A 158 -8.79 -10.29 -29.84
N LYS A 159 -8.72 -11.62 -29.95
CA LYS A 159 -9.76 -12.43 -30.60
C LYS A 159 -11.11 -12.33 -29.88
N SER A 160 -11.10 -12.29 -28.55
CA SER A 160 -12.32 -12.10 -27.76
C SER A 160 -12.97 -10.75 -28.05
N GLU A 161 -12.19 -9.68 -28.16
CA GLU A 161 -12.67 -8.34 -28.50
C GLU A 161 -13.25 -8.27 -29.92
N ILE A 162 -12.59 -8.88 -30.91
CA ILE A 162 -13.09 -8.99 -32.29
C ILE A 162 -14.45 -9.72 -32.34
N ARG A 163 -14.58 -10.82 -31.58
CA ARG A 163 -15.84 -11.59 -31.49
C ARG A 163 -16.96 -10.76 -30.84
N ALA A 164 -16.66 -10.00 -29.80
CA ALA A 164 -17.62 -9.12 -29.14
C ALA A 164 -18.17 -8.03 -30.08
N GLN A 165 -17.32 -7.47 -30.95
CA GLN A 165 -17.73 -6.47 -31.93
C GLN A 165 -18.53 -7.06 -33.11
N SER A 166 -18.32 -8.33 -33.44
CA SER A 166 -19.03 -9.02 -34.54
C SER A 166 -20.41 -9.58 -34.16
N GLY A 167 -20.74 -9.65 -32.86
CA GLY A 167 -21.98 -10.24 -32.34
C GLY A 167 -23.12 -9.26 -32.03
N SER A 168 -22.98 -7.96 -32.31
CA SER A 168 -23.97 -6.94 -31.94
C SER A 168 -24.90 -6.62 -33.11
N ILE A 169 -26.07 -7.27 -33.16
CA ILE A 169 -27.24 -6.82 -33.93
C ILE A 169 -28.15 -6.02 -32.99
N ASP A 170 -28.50 -4.81 -33.43
CA ASP A 170 -29.58 -3.90 -33.00
C ASP A 170 -30.36 -4.22 -31.70
N ILE A 171 -30.16 -3.43 -30.64
CA ILE A 171 -31.22 -3.09 -29.68
C ILE A 171 -31.14 -1.59 -29.37
N GLN A 172 -31.96 -0.80 -30.06
CA GLN A 172 -32.29 0.56 -29.66
C GLN A 172 -33.30 0.57 -28.50
N LYS A 173 -33.04 1.48 -27.55
CA LYS A 173 -33.95 2.14 -26.59
C LYS A 173 -34.50 1.30 -25.42
N SER A 174 -33.96 1.60 -24.25
CA SER A 174 -34.79 2.06 -23.13
C SER A 174 -34.09 3.22 -22.41
N ARG A 175 -34.48 4.45 -22.75
CA ARG A 175 -34.25 5.61 -21.88
C ARG A 175 -35.15 5.44 -20.67
N LYS A 176 -34.59 5.03 -19.53
CA LYS A 176 -35.22 5.30 -18.24
C LYS A 176 -34.84 6.71 -17.79
N SER A 177 -35.88 7.42 -17.36
CA SER A 177 -35.90 8.83 -16.97
C SER A 177 -34.69 9.22 -16.14
N ALA A 178 -34.15 10.41 -16.42
CA ALA A 178 -33.30 11.14 -15.51
C ALA A 178 -33.99 11.27 -14.15
N SER A 179 -33.61 10.39 -13.21
CA SER A 179 -33.85 10.66 -11.81
C SER A 179 -32.97 11.84 -11.46
N THR A 180 -33.57 12.89 -10.90
CA THR A 180 -32.90 14.06 -10.33
C THR A 180 -31.60 13.63 -9.67
N ILE A 181 -30.46 14.02 -10.25
CA ILE A 181 -29.13 13.69 -9.74
C ILE A 181 -29.06 14.31 -8.34
N ARG A 182 -29.30 13.50 -7.30
CA ARG A 182 -28.78 13.83 -5.98
C ARG A 182 -27.27 13.90 -6.17
N ASP A 183 -26.67 14.98 -5.69
CA ASP A 183 -25.24 15.24 -5.71
C ASP A 183 -24.54 14.19 -4.82
N THR A 184 -24.40 12.98 -5.37
CA THR A 184 -23.89 11.82 -4.63
C THR A 184 -22.38 11.92 -4.61
N LYS A 185 -21.83 12.06 -3.40
CA LYS A 185 -20.39 12.15 -3.18
C LYS A 185 -19.67 10.99 -3.90
N LYS A 186 -18.71 11.33 -4.77
CA LYS A 186 -17.83 10.36 -5.44
C LYS A 186 -16.73 9.90 -4.47
N ILE A 187 -16.59 8.60 -4.25
CA ILE A 187 -15.70 8.00 -3.24
C ILE A 187 -14.69 7.06 -3.91
N ALA A 188 -13.40 7.24 -3.59
CA ALA A 188 -12.35 6.31 -3.98
C ALA A 188 -12.13 5.30 -2.85
N ALA A 189 -12.51 4.04 -3.04
CA ALA A 189 -12.38 3.00 -2.02
C ALA A 189 -11.10 2.19 -2.19
N LEU A 190 -10.21 2.24 -1.22
CA LEU A 190 -9.00 1.42 -1.18
C LEU A 190 -9.36 -0.03 -0.83
N ILE A 191 -9.03 -0.96 -1.74
CA ILE A 191 -9.24 -2.41 -1.58
C ILE A 191 -7.91 -3.16 -1.55
N SER A 192 -7.82 -4.14 -0.65
CA SER A 192 -6.61 -4.96 -0.43
C SER A 192 -6.78 -6.43 -0.82
N GLY A 193 -7.98 -6.82 -1.26
CA GLY A 193 -8.37 -8.23 -1.39
C GLY A 193 -8.73 -8.90 -0.06
N GLY A 194 -8.60 -8.20 1.07
CA GLY A 194 -9.05 -8.63 2.39
C GLY A 194 -10.53 -8.36 2.66
N VAL A 195 -11.12 -9.14 3.58
CA VAL A 195 -12.55 -9.11 3.94
C VAL A 195 -13.03 -7.73 4.41
N ASP A 196 -12.20 -7.00 5.16
CA ASP A 196 -12.55 -5.70 5.71
C ASP A 196 -12.80 -4.67 4.61
N SER A 197 -11.88 -4.56 3.65
CA SER A 197 -12.05 -3.66 2.52
C SER A 197 -13.21 -4.07 1.61
N SER A 198 -13.50 -5.36 1.48
CA SER A 198 -14.64 -5.85 0.69
C SER A 198 -15.99 -5.45 1.30
N VAL A 199 -16.15 -5.61 2.62
CA VAL A 199 -17.36 -5.20 3.32
C VAL A 199 -17.47 -3.67 3.39
N ALA A 200 -16.35 -2.96 3.57
CA ALA A 200 -16.33 -1.50 3.51
C ALA A 200 -16.82 -0.99 2.15
N LEU A 201 -16.37 -1.61 1.05
CA LEU A 201 -16.82 -1.28 -0.30
C LEU A 201 -18.33 -1.51 -0.47
N TRP A 202 -18.83 -2.67 -0.02
CA TRP A 202 -20.27 -2.97 -0.06
C TRP A 202 -21.09 -1.99 0.77
N LEU A 203 -20.63 -1.59 1.96
CA LEU A 203 -21.30 -0.62 2.82
C LEU A 203 -21.41 0.76 2.15
N LEU A 204 -20.41 1.16 1.36
CA LEU A 204 -20.46 2.41 0.59
C LEU A 204 -21.45 2.29 -0.56
N LYS A 205 -21.37 1.24 -1.37
CA LYS A 205 -22.29 1.02 -2.51
C LYS A 205 -23.74 0.91 -2.05
N SER A 206 -24.01 0.14 -0.98
CA SER A 206 -25.37 -0.05 -0.43
C SER A 206 -25.98 1.22 0.16
N ARG A 207 -25.16 2.18 0.61
CA ARG A 207 -25.60 3.52 1.04
C ARG A 207 -25.82 4.50 -0.11
N GLY A 208 -25.65 4.06 -1.36
CA GLY A 208 -25.91 4.86 -2.56
C GLY A 208 -24.80 5.84 -2.93
N TYR A 209 -23.58 5.66 -2.39
CA TYR A 209 -22.43 6.44 -2.84
C TYR A 209 -22.03 6.03 -4.27
N ASN A 210 -21.48 6.98 -5.02
CA ASN A 210 -20.80 6.70 -6.28
C ASN A 210 -19.36 6.27 -5.95
N VAL A 211 -19.05 4.98 -6.06
CA VAL A 211 -17.79 4.40 -5.57
C VAL A 211 -17.01 3.78 -6.72
N GLU A 212 -15.71 4.04 -6.76
CA GLU A 212 -14.74 3.29 -7.57
C GLU A 212 -13.69 2.67 -6.62
N ALA A 213 -13.25 1.44 -6.92
CA ALA A 213 -12.29 0.71 -6.10
C ALA A 213 -10.87 0.85 -6.64
N PHE A 214 -9.89 0.94 -5.74
CA PHE A 214 -8.48 1.13 -6.05
C PHE A 214 -7.62 0.16 -5.25
N TYR A 215 -6.77 -0.59 -5.94
CA TYR A 215 -5.74 -1.44 -5.35
C TYR A 215 -4.37 -0.78 -5.55
N LEU A 216 -3.61 -0.57 -4.47
CA LEU A 216 -2.28 0.02 -4.54
C LEU A 216 -1.24 -1.11 -4.54
N LYS A 217 -0.58 -1.33 -5.68
CA LYS A 217 0.52 -2.29 -5.78
C LYS A 217 1.77 -1.62 -5.19
N VAL A 218 2.08 -1.93 -3.94
CA VAL A 218 3.20 -1.33 -3.18
C VAL A 218 4.44 -2.23 -3.10
N TRP A 219 4.29 -3.51 -3.41
CA TRP A 219 5.35 -4.50 -3.35
C TRP A 219 5.16 -5.57 -4.43
N GLY A 220 6.27 -6.04 -4.99
CA GLY A 220 6.33 -7.10 -5.99
C GLY A 220 7.78 -7.22 -6.43
N VAL A 221 8.49 -8.22 -5.91
CA VAL A 221 9.88 -8.46 -6.30
C VAL A 221 9.89 -9.21 -7.62
N ASP A 222 10.65 -8.72 -8.60
CA ASP A 222 10.92 -9.42 -9.87
C ASP A 222 11.74 -10.71 -9.68
N LYS A 223 12.24 -10.98 -8.46
CA LYS A 223 13.14 -12.10 -8.11
C LYS A 223 12.46 -13.33 -7.50
N GLU A 224 11.17 -13.30 -7.16
CA GLU A 224 10.43 -14.47 -6.63
C GLU A 224 9.90 -15.39 -7.75
N THR A 225 10.68 -15.58 -8.82
CA THR A 225 10.34 -16.48 -9.93
C THR A 225 10.51 -17.96 -9.59
N GLU A 226 11.17 -18.31 -8.48
CA GLU A 226 11.48 -19.71 -8.14
C GLU A 226 10.43 -20.41 -7.26
N SER A 227 9.54 -19.67 -6.58
CA SER A 227 8.62 -20.27 -5.57
C SER A 227 7.13 -20.23 -5.92
N GLY A 228 6.74 -19.71 -7.09
CA GLY A 228 5.40 -19.91 -7.67
C GLY A 228 4.17 -19.34 -6.94
N ASN A 229 4.31 -18.70 -5.77
CA ASN A 229 3.19 -18.16 -4.99
C ASN A 229 3.31 -16.64 -4.80
N CYS A 230 2.83 -15.89 -5.78
CA CYS A 230 2.83 -14.44 -5.73
C CYS A 230 1.61 -13.92 -4.95
N GLN A 231 1.82 -13.51 -3.69
CA GLN A 231 0.73 -13.13 -2.78
C GLN A 231 -0.13 -11.95 -3.29
N TRP A 232 0.48 -10.96 -3.93
CA TRP A 232 -0.25 -9.80 -4.45
C TRP A 232 -1.22 -10.18 -5.58
N ALA A 233 -0.88 -11.19 -6.40
CA ALA A 233 -1.74 -11.64 -7.49
C ALA A 233 -3.04 -12.24 -6.92
N THR A 234 -2.93 -13.06 -5.87
CA THR A 234 -4.08 -13.60 -5.14
C THR A 234 -4.91 -12.50 -4.46
N ASP A 235 -4.28 -11.42 -4.01
CA ASP A 235 -4.98 -10.28 -3.40
C ASP A 235 -5.80 -9.50 -4.43
N VAL A 236 -5.21 -9.28 -5.60
CA VAL A 236 -5.88 -8.67 -6.75
C VAL A 236 -7.02 -9.54 -7.26
N GLU A 237 -6.85 -10.86 -7.37
CA GLU A 237 -7.92 -11.78 -7.77
C GLU A 237 -9.14 -11.70 -6.84
N HIS A 238 -8.92 -11.66 -5.52
CA HIS A 238 -10.00 -11.47 -4.56
C HIS A 238 -10.67 -10.10 -4.70
N ALA A 239 -9.89 -9.03 -4.89
CA ALA A 239 -10.42 -7.70 -5.13
C ALA A 239 -11.28 -7.66 -6.41
N MET A 240 -10.81 -8.27 -7.49
CA MET A 240 -11.54 -8.40 -8.76
C MET A 240 -12.86 -9.16 -8.57
N GLY A 241 -12.84 -10.28 -7.85
CA GLY A 241 -14.04 -11.07 -7.57
C GLY A 241 -15.11 -10.26 -6.84
N VAL A 242 -14.71 -9.54 -5.78
CA VAL A 242 -15.61 -8.68 -5.01
C VAL A 242 -16.13 -7.51 -5.85
N CYS A 243 -15.26 -6.81 -6.57
CA CYS A 243 -15.65 -5.69 -7.43
C CYS A 243 -16.60 -6.11 -8.56
N LYS A 244 -16.37 -7.28 -9.17
CA LYS A 244 -17.26 -7.88 -10.17
C LYS A 244 -18.64 -8.18 -9.59
N GLN A 245 -18.69 -8.75 -8.39
CA GLN A 245 -19.95 -9.08 -7.72
C GLN A 245 -20.76 -7.82 -7.34
N LEU A 246 -20.06 -6.75 -6.95
CA LEU A 246 -20.67 -5.49 -6.51
C LEU A 246 -20.96 -4.51 -7.65
N ASP A 247 -20.55 -4.84 -8.87
CA ASP A 247 -20.58 -3.95 -10.04
C ASP A 247 -19.92 -2.60 -9.71
N VAL A 248 -18.63 -2.69 -9.35
CA VAL A 248 -17.76 -1.55 -9.01
C VAL A 248 -16.49 -1.63 -9.87
N PRO A 249 -16.11 -0.56 -10.58
CA PRO A 249 -14.82 -0.51 -11.29
C PRO A 249 -13.64 -0.69 -10.34
N LEU A 250 -12.67 -1.54 -10.71
CA LEU A 250 -11.42 -1.72 -9.99
C LEU A 250 -10.25 -1.16 -10.80
N HIS A 251 -9.46 -0.30 -10.17
CA HIS A 251 -8.22 0.24 -10.71
C HIS A 251 -7.02 -0.28 -9.93
N ILE A 252 -5.96 -0.68 -10.62
CA ILE A 252 -4.72 -1.15 -10.00
C ILE A 252 -3.64 -0.11 -10.29
N LEU A 253 -3.04 0.44 -9.24
CA LEU A 253 -2.08 1.54 -9.37
C LEU A 253 -0.68 1.08 -8.95
N PRO A 254 0.36 1.38 -9.75
CA PRO A 254 1.75 1.02 -9.43
C PRO A 254 2.32 2.04 -8.42
N PHE A 255 2.31 1.68 -7.14
CA PHE A 255 2.76 2.52 -6.04
C PHE A 255 4.11 2.06 -5.47
N GLN A 256 4.81 1.13 -6.12
CA GLN A 256 6.03 0.52 -5.59
C GLN A 256 7.14 1.54 -5.33
N GLU A 257 7.44 2.42 -6.29
CA GLU A 257 8.49 3.44 -6.14
C GLU A 257 8.12 4.46 -5.05
N LEU A 258 6.87 4.94 -5.05
CA LEU A 258 6.37 5.86 -4.02
C LEU A 258 6.47 5.22 -2.63
N TYR A 259 6.09 3.94 -2.53
CA TYR A 259 6.15 3.20 -1.29
C TYR A 259 7.58 3.01 -0.81
N HIS A 260 8.49 2.65 -1.72
CA HIS A 260 9.90 2.49 -1.43
C HIS A 260 10.46 3.78 -0.83
N ASN A 261 10.30 4.89 -1.55
CA ASN A 261 10.88 6.17 -1.18
C ASN A 261 10.28 6.76 0.11
N LEU A 262 8.96 6.65 0.30
CA LEU A 262 8.26 7.35 1.38
C LEU A 262 8.07 6.49 2.64
N VAL A 263 8.24 5.17 2.53
CA VAL A 263 7.99 4.25 3.65
C VAL A 263 9.16 3.31 3.88
N LEU A 264 9.69 2.67 2.85
CA LEU A 264 10.72 1.66 3.01
C LEU A 264 12.09 2.26 3.34
N ASP A 265 12.52 3.28 2.61
CA ASP A 265 13.79 3.96 2.85
C ASP A 265 13.85 4.57 4.26
N PRO A 266 12.84 5.32 4.74
CA PRO A 266 12.81 5.78 6.14
C PRO A 266 12.77 4.65 7.16
N PHE A 267 12.13 3.52 6.84
CA PHE A 267 12.09 2.36 7.73
C PHE A 267 13.47 1.70 7.86
N ILE A 268 14.17 1.48 6.74
CA ILE A 268 15.52 0.92 6.72
C ILE A 268 16.48 1.87 7.43
N GLU A 269 16.41 3.17 7.13
CA GLU A 269 17.27 4.19 7.71
C GLU A 269 17.06 4.34 9.23
N GLY A 270 15.81 4.43 9.69
CA GLY A 270 15.53 4.47 11.12
C GLY A 270 16.01 3.20 11.84
N THR A 271 15.85 2.04 11.20
CA THR A 271 16.36 0.77 11.72
C THR A 271 17.89 0.74 11.81
N ARG A 272 18.59 1.30 10.81
CA ARG A 272 20.05 1.49 10.81
C ARG A 272 20.50 2.39 11.96
N LEU A 273 19.71 3.41 12.27
CA LEU A 273 19.90 4.29 13.43
C LEU A 273 19.39 3.70 14.76
N GLY A 274 19.23 2.38 14.83
CA GLY A 274 18.89 1.66 16.07
C GLY A 274 17.43 1.78 16.51
N GLU A 275 16.59 2.49 15.76
CA GLU A 275 15.18 2.63 16.04
C GLU A 275 14.40 1.35 15.68
N THR A 276 13.12 1.31 16.02
CA THR A 276 12.14 0.34 15.54
C THR A 276 10.98 1.12 14.91
N PRO A 277 11.13 1.64 13.68
CA PRO A 277 10.12 2.48 13.06
C PRO A 277 8.81 1.73 12.78
N ASN A 278 7.71 2.47 12.66
CA ASN A 278 6.40 1.91 12.33
C ASN A 278 5.98 2.26 10.88
N PRO A 279 6.26 1.40 9.89
CA PRO A 279 6.00 1.73 8.48
C PRO A 279 4.51 1.77 8.14
N ASP A 280 3.63 1.18 8.96
CA ASP A 280 2.18 1.22 8.71
C ASP A 280 1.60 2.62 8.99
N VAL A 281 2.12 3.32 10.02
CA VAL A 281 1.79 4.73 10.27
C VAL A 281 2.22 5.59 9.08
N CYS A 282 3.45 5.40 8.59
CA CYS A 282 3.96 6.12 7.41
C CYS A 282 3.16 5.80 6.14
N CYS A 283 2.80 4.54 5.91
CA CYS A 283 1.97 4.11 4.78
C CYS A 283 0.60 4.82 4.79
N ASN A 284 -0.06 4.90 5.96
CA ASN A 284 -1.32 5.62 6.04
C ASN A 284 -1.14 7.12 5.78
N GLN A 285 -0.12 7.74 6.38
CA GLN A 285 0.15 9.18 6.27
C GLN A 285 0.56 9.61 4.87
N PHE A 286 1.49 8.90 4.23
CA PHE A 286 2.13 9.33 2.99
C PHE A 286 1.57 8.63 1.76
N ILE A 287 1.12 7.38 1.87
CA ILE A 287 0.63 6.60 0.72
C ILE A 287 -0.89 6.68 0.61
N LYS A 288 -1.63 6.06 1.55
CA LYS A 288 -3.09 5.90 1.44
C LYS A 288 -3.84 7.22 1.53
N PHE A 289 -3.51 8.03 2.53
CA PHE A 289 -4.14 9.34 2.75
C PHE A 289 -3.23 10.52 2.41
N GLY A 290 -2.03 10.25 1.89
CA GLY A 290 -1.15 11.24 1.28
C GLY A 290 -1.30 11.21 -0.24
N THR A 291 -0.31 10.65 -0.93
CA THR A 291 -0.21 10.65 -2.40
C THR A 291 -1.46 10.12 -3.10
N PHE A 292 -2.05 9.01 -2.62
CA PHE A 292 -3.27 8.49 -3.23
C PHE A 292 -4.47 9.43 -3.03
N LEU A 293 -4.62 10.02 -1.84
CA LEU A 293 -5.68 11.00 -1.60
C LEU A 293 -5.52 12.20 -2.53
N ASP A 294 -4.31 12.71 -2.71
CA ASP A 294 -4.04 13.82 -3.63
C ASP A 294 -4.44 13.48 -5.06
N TYR A 295 -4.07 12.29 -5.55
CA TYR A 295 -4.50 11.80 -6.86
C TYR A 295 -6.03 11.68 -6.95
N ALA A 296 -6.68 11.03 -5.99
CA ALA A 296 -8.13 10.88 -5.95
C ALA A 296 -8.83 12.25 -5.98
N THR A 297 -8.29 13.26 -5.30
CA THR A 297 -8.79 14.65 -5.36
C THR A 297 -8.81 15.21 -6.76
N ARG A 298 -7.67 15.11 -7.45
CA ARG A 298 -7.50 15.62 -8.82
C ARG A 298 -8.41 14.87 -9.78
N TRP A 299 -8.74 13.63 -9.47
CA TRP A 299 -9.69 12.80 -10.22
C TRP A 299 -11.17 13.06 -9.89
N GLY A 300 -11.46 14.06 -9.05
CA GLY A 300 -12.82 14.47 -8.71
C GLY A 300 -13.47 13.61 -7.63
N PHE A 301 -12.71 12.77 -6.92
CA PHE A 301 -13.22 12.07 -5.74
C PHE A 301 -13.24 13.00 -4.54
N SER A 302 -14.39 13.05 -3.89
CA SER A 302 -14.59 13.87 -2.69
C SER A 302 -13.86 13.31 -1.47
N HIS A 303 -13.80 11.97 -1.34
CA HIS A 303 -13.23 11.27 -0.20
C HIS A 303 -12.50 9.99 -0.64
N VAL A 304 -11.54 9.57 0.17
CA VAL A 304 -10.94 8.22 0.13
C VAL A 304 -11.50 7.40 1.28
N ALA A 305 -12.04 6.23 0.96
CA ALA A 305 -12.49 5.26 1.94
C ALA A 305 -11.52 4.09 2.06
N SER A 306 -11.45 3.48 3.24
CA SER A 306 -10.69 2.25 3.44
C SER A 306 -11.36 1.36 4.48
N GLY A 307 -10.97 0.08 4.53
CA GLY A 307 -11.45 -0.88 5.51
C GLY A 307 -10.84 -0.74 6.91
N HIS A 308 -10.41 0.47 7.32
CA HIS A 308 -9.89 0.66 8.67
C HIS A 308 -11.01 0.71 9.71
N TYR A 309 -10.72 0.17 10.89
CA TYR A 309 -11.57 0.24 12.08
C TYR A 309 -11.23 1.50 12.87
N ALA A 310 -11.81 2.62 12.47
CA ALA A 310 -11.69 3.92 13.14
C ALA A 310 -12.91 4.77 12.79
N SER A 311 -13.20 5.81 13.57
CA SER A 311 -14.31 6.74 13.28
C SER A 311 -13.79 8.13 12.94
N VAL A 312 -14.40 8.77 11.96
CA VAL A 312 -14.15 10.19 11.62
C VAL A 312 -15.44 10.96 11.85
N VAL A 313 -15.39 11.99 12.69
CA VAL A 313 -16.55 12.82 13.03
C VAL A 313 -16.21 14.28 12.85
N VAL A 314 -16.99 14.98 12.02
CA VAL A 314 -16.89 16.44 11.89
C VAL A 314 -17.51 17.10 13.12
N ASP A 315 -16.75 17.92 13.82
CA ASP A 315 -17.23 18.75 14.92
C ASP A 315 -17.93 19.98 14.32
N THR A 316 -19.25 20.00 14.39
CA THR A 316 -20.07 21.10 13.84
C THR A 316 -19.91 22.40 14.63
N ASN A 317 -19.48 22.31 15.89
CA ASN A 317 -19.43 23.43 16.83
C ASN A 317 -18.07 24.13 16.83
N ARG A 318 -17.03 23.48 16.31
CA ARG A 318 -15.66 24.02 16.30
C ARG A 318 -15.13 24.26 14.89
N VAL A 319 -14.47 25.40 14.73
CA VAL A 319 -13.80 25.81 13.49
C VAL A 319 -12.33 25.44 13.61
N ASN A 320 -11.72 24.98 12.52
CA ASN A 320 -10.31 24.67 12.49
C ASN A 320 -9.49 25.95 12.75
N PRO A 321 -8.65 26.00 13.79
CA PRO A 321 -7.85 27.19 14.10
C PRO A 321 -6.82 27.52 13.01
N LEU A 322 -6.36 26.53 12.24
CA LEU A 322 -5.41 26.68 11.14
C LEU A 322 -6.10 27.09 9.82
N ASP A 323 -7.40 26.81 9.70
CA ASP A 323 -8.23 27.20 8.57
C ASP A 323 -9.63 27.57 9.06
N LYS A 324 -9.87 28.87 9.24
CA LYS A 324 -11.14 29.38 9.80
C LYS A 324 -12.36 29.11 8.91
N THR A 325 -12.16 28.60 7.69
CA THR A 325 -13.26 28.24 6.78
C THR A 325 -13.70 26.79 6.94
N ALA A 326 -12.86 25.93 7.55
CA ALA A 326 -13.12 24.51 7.69
C ALA A 326 -13.52 24.13 9.12
N LYS A 327 -14.30 23.06 9.27
CA LYS A 327 -14.64 22.48 10.58
C LYS A 327 -13.56 21.52 11.05
N VAL A 328 -13.41 21.38 12.36
CA VAL A 328 -12.50 20.39 12.95
C VAL A 328 -13.05 18.99 12.70
N THR A 329 -12.21 18.07 12.26
CA THR A 329 -12.56 16.66 12.08
C THR A 329 -11.83 15.82 13.11
N ARG A 330 -12.56 15.02 13.88
CA ARG A 330 -12.04 14.22 14.99
C ARG A 330 -11.84 12.78 14.54
N LEU A 331 -10.64 12.24 14.79
CA LEU A 331 -10.38 10.80 14.71
C LEU A 331 -10.75 10.17 16.05
N ARG A 332 -11.63 9.17 16.05
CA ARG A 332 -12.14 8.53 17.26
C ARG A 332 -12.01 7.02 17.21
N LEU A 333 -11.94 6.41 18.39
CA LEU A 333 -11.97 4.95 18.55
C LEU A 333 -13.21 4.34 17.88
N CYS A 334 -13.07 3.15 17.32
CA CYS A 334 -14.21 2.38 16.80
C CYS A 334 -14.91 1.55 17.89
N LYS A 335 -16.06 0.96 17.56
CA LYS A 335 -16.81 0.05 18.44
C LYS A 335 -16.00 -1.17 18.88
N ASP A 336 -15.24 -1.77 17.96
CA ASP A 336 -14.38 -2.92 18.24
C ASP A 336 -12.99 -2.48 18.72
N GLN A 337 -12.84 -2.30 20.03
CA GLN A 337 -11.58 -1.84 20.64
C GLN A 337 -10.40 -2.79 20.37
N SER A 338 -10.66 -4.07 20.09
CA SER A 338 -9.62 -5.06 19.79
C SER A 338 -9.06 -4.91 18.37
N LYS A 339 -9.83 -4.27 17.48
CA LYS A 339 -9.46 -3.99 16.09
C LYS A 339 -9.23 -2.52 15.81
N ASP A 340 -9.39 -1.66 16.80
CA ASP A 340 -9.23 -0.21 16.66
C ASP A 340 -7.88 0.18 16.06
N GLN A 341 -7.93 0.82 14.90
CA GLN A 341 -6.77 1.20 14.08
C GLN A 341 -6.45 2.69 14.15
N THR A 342 -7.05 3.44 15.08
CA THR A 342 -6.72 4.87 15.27
C THR A 342 -5.24 5.10 15.54
N TYR A 343 -4.56 4.13 16.19
CA TYR A 343 -3.10 4.17 16.41
C TYR A 343 -2.32 4.36 15.09
N PHE A 344 -2.68 3.62 14.04
CA PHE A 344 -2.01 3.70 12.73
C PHE A 344 -2.41 4.93 11.91
N LEU A 345 -3.48 5.62 12.29
CA LEU A 345 -4.03 6.80 11.63
C LEU A 345 -3.71 8.08 12.41
N SER A 346 -2.98 7.97 13.52
CA SER A 346 -2.74 9.05 14.49
C SER A 346 -1.88 10.21 13.97
N ARG A 347 -1.20 9.99 12.84
CA ARG A 347 -0.35 10.96 12.14
C ARG A 347 -1.00 11.61 10.93
N LEU A 348 -2.28 11.33 10.67
CA LEU A 348 -3.01 12.02 9.62
C LEU A 348 -3.18 13.50 9.97
N THR A 349 -3.16 14.37 8.95
CA THR A 349 -3.46 15.79 9.12
C THR A 349 -4.97 16.05 9.08
N GLN A 350 -5.40 17.26 9.44
CA GLN A 350 -6.80 17.66 9.30
C GLN A 350 -7.31 17.60 7.86
N SER A 351 -6.51 18.04 6.88
CA SER A 351 -6.90 17.99 5.46
C SER A 351 -7.09 16.55 4.98
N GLN A 352 -6.25 15.62 5.48
CA GLN A 352 -6.38 14.20 5.20
C GLN A 352 -7.62 13.60 5.88
N LEU A 353 -7.83 13.89 7.16
CA LEU A 353 -8.98 13.39 7.92
C LEU A 353 -10.32 13.86 7.37
N GLN A 354 -10.43 15.12 6.98
CA GLN A 354 -11.65 15.70 6.40
C GLN A 354 -12.14 14.95 5.15
N ARG A 355 -11.24 14.21 4.49
CA ARG A 355 -11.52 13.47 3.27
C ARG A 355 -11.32 11.97 3.42
N ALA A 356 -11.12 11.49 4.64
CA ALA A 356 -11.06 10.07 4.96
C ALA A 356 -12.44 9.53 5.35
N MET A 357 -12.74 8.29 4.95
CA MET A 357 -13.95 7.56 5.36
C MET A 357 -13.61 6.14 5.82
N PHE A 358 -14.19 5.74 6.95
CA PHE A 358 -13.96 4.43 7.57
C PHE A 358 -15.31 3.75 7.84
N PRO A 359 -15.84 2.97 6.87
CA PRO A 359 -17.21 2.44 6.96
C PRO A 359 -17.44 1.38 8.05
N LEU A 360 -16.38 0.83 8.63
CA LEU A 360 -16.44 -0.29 9.59
C LEU A 360 -16.50 0.14 11.07
N CYS A 361 -16.53 1.45 11.35
CA CYS A 361 -16.39 2.00 12.69
C CYS A 361 -17.39 1.45 13.73
N ASP A 362 -18.60 1.10 13.29
CA ASP A 362 -19.71 0.64 14.16
C ASP A 362 -19.90 -0.88 14.15
N LEU A 363 -18.94 -1.63 13.60
CA LEU A 363 -19.02 -3.09 13.46
C LEU A 363 -17.90 -3.79 14.23
N TYR A 364 -18.24 -4.90 14.87
CA TYR A 364 -17.27 -5.88 15.34
C TYR A 364 -16.74 -6.72 14.19
N LYS A 365 -15.51 -7.23 14.32
CA LYS A 365 -14.90 -8.07 13.28
C LYS A 365 -15.74 -9.28 12.90
N HIS A 366 -16.40 -9.90 13.88
CA HIS A 366 -17.27 -11.05 13.62
C HIS A 366 -18.52 -10.68 12.83
N GLU A 367 -19.06 -9.46 13.01
CA GLU A 367 -20.17 -8.92 12.21
C GLU A 367 -19.71 -8.69 10.76
N VAL A 368 -18.52 -8.11 10.56
CA VAL A 368 -17.92 -7.93 9.22
C VAL A 368 -17.78 -9.26 8.50
N ARG A 369 -17.27 -10.29 9.17
CA ARG A 369 -17.20 -11.64 8.58
C ARG A 369 -18.58 -12.21 8.28
N ALA A 370 -19.56 -12.07 9.19
CA ALA A 370 -20.92 -12.55 8.94
C ALA A 370 -21.57 -11.87 7.71
N ILE A 371 -21.36 -10.57 7.52
CA ILE A 371 -21.80 -9.84 6.32
C ILE A 371 -21.11 -10.41 5.08
N ALA A 372 -19.79 -10.58 5.10
CA ALA A 372 -19.06 -11.14 3.96
C ALA A 372 -19.53 -12.56 3.58
N ARG A 373 -19.79 -13.41 4.58
CA ARG A 373 -20.35 -14.76 4.36
C ARG A 373 -21.75 -14.70 3.74
N THR A 374 -22.61 -13.81 4.25
CA THR A 374 -23.99 -13.62 3.75
C THR A 374 -24.01 -13.12 2.30
N LEU A 375 -23.07 -12.23 1.96
CA LEU A 375 -22.89 -11.75 0.60
C LEU A 375 -22.23 -12.78 -0.32
N GLY A 376 -21.68 -13.87 0.20
CA GLY A 376 -21.01 -14.89 -0.60
C GLY A 376 -19.65 -14.44 -1.15
N PHE A 377 -18.97 -13.49 -0.49
CA PHE A 377 -17.62 -13.12 -0.90
C PHE A 377 -16.64 -14.28 -0.69
N SER A 378 -15.86 -14.61 -1.72
CA SER A 378 -14.88 -15.71 -1.65
C SER A 378 -13.84 -15.53 -0.54
N ASN A 379 -13.52 -14.28 -0.19
CA ASN A 379 -12.55 -13.93 0.85
C ASN A 379 -13.14 -13.84 2.27
N HIS A 380 -14.39 -14.26 2.49
CA HIS A 380 -15.10 -14.20 3.79
C HIS A 380 -14.33 -14.77 4.99
N ASP A 381 -13.64 -15.89 4.78
CA ASP A 381 -12.93 -16.65 5.82
C ASP A 381 -11.43 -16.36 5.85
N ARG A 382 -10.98 -15.45 4.99
CA ARG A 382 -9.56 -15.15 4.81
C ARG A 382 -8.96 -14.66 6.12
N LYS A 383 -7.81 -15.23 6.49
CA LYS A 383 -7.03 -14.76 7.64
C LYS A 383 -6.52 -13.34 7.38
N GLU A 384 -6.48 -12.56 8.44
CA GLU A 384 -5.89 -11.22 8.38
C GLU A 384 -4.40 -11.33 8.04
N SER A 385 -3.90 -10.40 7.24
CA SER A 385 -2.47 -10.29 6.98
C SER A 385 -1.78 -9.90 8.29
N MET A 386 -0.90 -10.77 8.77
CA MET A 386 -0.03 -10.51 9.92
C MET A 386 1.36 -10.14 9.39
N GLY A 387 1.95 -9.04 9.88
CA GLY A 387 3.24 -8.52 9.41
C GLY A 387 3.13 -7.08 8.91
N LEU A 388 4.22 -6.54 8.36
CA LEU A 388 4.21 -5.22 7.71
C LEU A 388 3.20 -5.24 6.55
N CYS A 389 2.33 -4.24 6.43
CA CYS A 389 1.15 -4.23 5.54
C CYS A 389 1.42 -4.60 4.06
N PHE A 390 2.67 -4.52 3.61
CA PHE A 390 3.09 -4.65 2.20
C PHE A 390 4.03 -5.83 1.93
N LEU A 391 4.77 -6.31 2.93
CA LEU A 391 5.75 -7.40 2.76
C LEU A 391 5.10 -8.79 2.71
N GLY A 392 3.79 -8.88 2.97
CA GLY A 392 3.08 -10.16 2.99
C GLY A 392 3.70 -11.11 4.03
N LYS A 393 4.18 -12.27 3.58
CA LYS A 393 4.83 -13.29 4.44
C LYS A 393 6.35 -13.13 4.54
N VAL A 394 6.95 -12.09 3.94
CA VAL A 394 8.40 -11.89 3.99
C VAL A 394 8.82 -11.67 5.44
N ASN A 395 9.86 -12.40 5.86
CA ASN A 395 10.41 -12.29 7.19
C ASN A 395 11.18 -10.96 7.31
N VAL A 396 10.70 -10.05 8.17
CA VAL A 396 11.33 -8.73 8.36
C VAL A 396 12.81 -8.85 8.75
N LYS A 397 13.20 -9.88 9.51
CA LYS A 397 14.61 -10.08 9.87
C LYS A 397 15.46 -10.39 8.65
N SER A 398 15.03 -11.32 7.78
CA SER A 398 15.80 -11.64 6.57
C SER A 398 15.85 -10.44 5.61
N PHE A 399 14.73 -9.75 5.44
CA PHE A 399 14.67 -8.53 4.64
C PHE A 399 15.66 -7.46 5.13
N LEU A 400 15.70 -7.20 6.44
CA LEU A 400 16.65 -6.25 7.02
C LEU A 400 18.11 -6.73 6.87
N SER A 401 18.38 -8.04 6.97
CA SER A 401 19.73 -8.57 6.68
C SER A 401 20.14 -8.35 5.24
N ASP A 402 19.23 -8.52 4.28
CA ASP A 402 19.51 -8.30 2.86
C ASP A 402 19.81 -6.82 2.56
N CYS A 403 19.10 -5.90 3.23
CA CYS A 403 19.28 -4.46 3.05
C CYS A 403 20.48 -3.87 3.81
N LEU A 404 20.70 -4.29 5.06
CA LEU A 404 21.69 -3.67 5.97
C LEU A 404 22.97 -4.51 6.11
N GLY A 405 22.99 -5.72 5.54
CA GLY A 405 24.12 -6.64 5.63
C GLY A 405 24.22 -7.36 6.97
N HIS A 406 25.44 -7.75 7.34
CA HIS A 406 25.78 -8.38 8.61
C HIS A 406 26.73 -7.47 9.40
N TYR A 407 26.30 -7.01 10.58
CA TYR A 407 27.06 -6.07 11.40
C TYR A 407 27.15 -6.54 12.85
N PRO A 408 27.95 -7.60 13.11
CA PRO A 408 27.96 -8.26 14.40
C PRO A 408 28.62 -7.41 15.49
N GLY A 409 28.18 -7.61 16.72
CA GLY A 409 28.62 -6.83 17.88
C GLY A 409 28.39 -7.55 19.20
N PRO A 410 29.06 -7.13 20.30
CA PRO A 410 28.99 -7.84 21.57
C PRO A 410 27.59 -7.77 22.19
N ILE A 411 27.20 -8.86 22.87
CA ILE A 411 26.07 -8.87 23.81
C ILE A 411 26.64 -8.76 25.22
N VAL A 412 26.20 -7.76 25.98
CA VAL A 412 26.66 -7.47 27.35
C VAL A 412 25.49 -7.57 28.33
N ASP A 413 25.72 -8.22 29.47
CA ASP A 413 24.75 -8.26 30.57
C ASP A 413 24.79 -6.91 31.33
N CYS A 414 23.73 -6.08 31.31
CA CYS A 414 23.71 -4.77 31.98
C CYS A 414 23.76 -4.90 33.52
N ASP A 415 23.65 -6.11 34.08
CA ASP A 415 23.75 -6.34 35.52
C ASP A 415 25.19 -6.64 35.97
N THR A 416 25.98 -7.35 35.15
CA THR A 416 27.39 -7.72 35.48
C THR A 416 28.43 -6.97 34.65
N MET A 417 28.03 -6.31 33.56
CA MET A 417 28.87 -5.72 32.54
C MET A 417 29.79 -6.72 31.82
N GLU A 418 29.53 -8.02 31.94
CA GLU A 418 30.28 -9.06 31.24
C GLU A 418 29.76 -9.24 29.81
N ARG A 419 30.69 -9.51 28.89
CA ARG A 419 30.34 -9.94 27.53
C ARG A 419 29.91 -11.40 27.57
N ILE A 420 28.67 -11.65 27.17
CA ILE A 420 28.01 -12.95 27.24
C ILE A 420 27.64 -13.53 25.86
N GLY A 421 27.92 -12.79 24.78
CA GLY A 421 27.60 -13.27 23.43
C GLY A 421 28.02 -12.31 22.32
N GLU A 422 27.50 -12.59 21.12
CA GLU A 422 27.66 -11.77 19.92
C GLU A 422 26.38 -11.82 19.09
N HIS A 423 25.83 -10.65 18.76
CA HIS A 423 24.61 -10.53 17.96
C HIS A 423 24.94 -10.39 16.47
N PRO A 424 24.03 -10.75 15.55
CA PRO A 424 24.26 -10.59 14.10
C PRO A 424 24.08 -9.15 13.59
N GLY A 425 23.48 -8.28 14.41
CA GLY A 425 23.23 -6.88 14.10
C GLY A 425 22.16 -6.31 15.03
N LEU A 426 22.35 -5.06 15.50
CA LEU A 426 21.44 -4.41 16.46
C LEU A 426 20.02 -4.25 15.92
N TYR A 427 19.85 -4.16 14.60
CA TYR A 427 18.56 -4.05 13.90
C TYR A 427 17.67 -5.30 14.00
N HIS A 428 18.21 -6.43 14.48
CA HIS A 428 17.40 -7.63 14.76
C HIS A 428 16.71 -7.62 16.12
N PHE A 429 16.98 -6.60 16.93
CA PHE A 429 16.57 -6.52 18.32
C PHE A 429 15.82 -5.24 18.63
N THR A 430 14.74 -5.39 19.38
CA THR A 430 13.93 -4.29 19.92
C THR A 430 13.99 -4.31 21.46
N ILE A 431 13.98 -3.12 22.08
CA ILE A 431 13.94 -2.99 23.54
C ILE A 431 12.77 -3.79 24.13
N GLY A 432 13.03 -4.56 25.19
CA GLY A 432 12.08 -5.45 25.84
C GLY A 432 11.93 -6.84 25.22
N GLN A 433 12.50 -7.08 24.03
CA GLN A 433 12.49 -8.40 23.39
C GLN A 433 13.16 -9.45 24.27
N ARG A 434 12.53 -10.62 24.41
CA ARG A 434 13.04 -11.79 25.11
C ARG A 434 13.44 -12.93 24.17
N GLU A 435 12.66 -13.13 23.12
CA GLU A 435 12.81 -14.27 22.22
C GLU A 435 13.98 -14.09 21.24
N GLY A 436 14.63 -15.20 20.89
CA GLY A 436 15.69 -15.23 19.89
C GLY A 436 17.05 -14.68 20.36
N ILE A 437 17.21 -14.27 21.63
CA ILE A 437 18.52 -13.86 22.18
C ILE A 437 19.39 -15.07 22.52
N ALA A 438 18.79 -16.12 23.09
CA ALA A 438 19.54 -17.25 23.67
C ALA A 438 20.47 -17.97 22.68
N GLN A 439 20.13 -17.97 21.39
CA GLN A 439 20.94 -18.58 20.33
C GLN A 439 22.26 -17.85 20.04
N TYR A 440 22.44 -16.65 20.60
CA TYR A 440 23.61 -15.78 20.37
C TYR A 440 24.51 -15.67 21.62
N LEU A 441 24.26 -16.47 22.66
CA LEU A 441 25.01 -16.45 23.92
C LEU A 441 26.10 -17.54 23.94
N ASN A 442 27.21 -17.26 24.63
CA ASN A 442 28.44 -18.06 24.58
C ASN A 442 28.35 -19.41 25.32
N SER A 443 27.44 -19.59 26.28
CA SER A 443 27.39 -20.82 27.10
C SER A 443 25.98 -21.37 27.33
N VAL A 444 25.88 -22.70 27.47
CA VAL A 444 24.63 -23.40 27.82
C VAL A 444 24.08 -22.95 29.19
N ARG A 445 24.95 -22.53 30.12
CA ARG A 445 24.50 -21.98 31.41
C ARG A 445 23.79 -20.64 31.25
N GLU A 446 24.22 -19.82 30.29
CA GLU A 446 23.61 -18.54 30.02
C GLU A 446 22.28 -18.63 29.27
N THR A 447 22.07 -19.68 28.47
CA THR A 447 20.80 -19.89 27.77
C THR A 447 19.64 -20.26 28.70
N HIS A 448 19.92 -20.77 29.91
CA HIS A 448 18.90 -21.12 30.90
C HIS A 448 18.31 -19.92 31.65
N ARG A 449 18.95 -18.74 31.60
CA ARG A 449 18.41 -17.51 32.21
C ARG A 449 17.78 -16.64 31.13
N ALA A 450 16.47 -16.46 31.21
CA ALA A 450 15.77 -15.57 30.31
C ALA A 450 16.27 -14.13 30.48
N ARG A 451 16.61 -13.50 29.36
CA ARG A 451 17.07 -12.12 29.32
C ARG A 451 16.20 -11.31 28.38
N ASN A 452 16.07 -10.03 28.67
CA ASN A 452 15.41 -9.07 27.82
C ASN A 452 16.42 -8.03 27.33
N VAL A 453 16.24 -7.51 26.13
CA VAL A 453 16.99 -6.34 25.64
C VAL A 453 16.64 -5.12 26.49
N VAL A 454 17.66 -4.44 27.02
CA VAL A 454 17.50 -3.23 27.86
C VAL A 454 18.16 -1.99 27.29
N GLY A 455 19.06 -2.13 26.33
CA GLY A 455 19.76 -1.02 25.69
C GLY A 455 20.40 -1.44 24.37
N LYS A 456 20.65 -0.46 23.50
CA LYS A 456 21.32 -0.62 22.21
C LYS A 456 22.25 0.57 22.02
N ASP A 457 23.54 0.33 22.10
CA ASP A 457 24.55 1.35 21.86
C ASP A 457 25.08 1.22 20.43
N LEU A 458 24.77 2.20 19.60
CA LEU A 458 25.18 2.23 18.19
C LEU A 458 26.64 2.59 18.00
N GLU A 459 27.23 3.35 18.93
CA GLU A 459 28.62 3.80 18.82
C GLU A 459 29.58 2.63 19.07
N SER A 460 29.31 1.85 20.13
CA SER A 460 30.07 0.64 20.42
C SER A 460 29.54 -0.63 19.74
N ASN A 461 28.43 -0.52 18.99
CA ASN A 461 27.68 -1.65 18.42
C ASN A 461 27.35 -2.74 19.47
N THR A 462 26.94 -2.34 20.67
CA THR A 462 26.72 -3.23 21.81
C THR A 462 25.22 -3.42 22.09
N LEU A 463 24.81 -4.68 22.26
CA LEU A 463 23.47 -5.03 22.73
C LEU A 463 23.49 -5.30 24.23
N TYR A 464 22.76 -4.50 25.00
CA TYR A 464 22.62 -4.71 26.43
C TYR A 464 21.39 -5.54 26.75
N VAL A 465 21.56 -6.57 27.58
CA VAL A 465 20.49 -7.45 28.03
C VAL A 465 20.51 -7.59 29.55
N SER A 466 19.38 -7.91 30.18
CA SER A 466 19.30 -8.10 31.64
C SER A 466 18.33 -9.21 32.00
N THR A 467 18.63 -9.91 33.10
CA THR A 467 17.72 -10.89 33.73
C THR A 467 16.72 -10.22 34.68
N CYS A 468 17.02 -8.99 35.11
CA CYS A 468 16.26 -8.22 36.08
C CYS A 468 15.20 -7.30 35.43
N TYR A 469 14.99 -7.37 34.12
CA TYR A 469 14.15 -6.42 33.36
C TYR A 469 12.73 -6.23 33.94
N HIS A 470 12.19 -7.25 34.61
CA HIS A 470 10.86 -7.22 35.24
C HIS A 470 10.87 -6.84 36.73
N THR A 471 12.00 -6.40 37.28
CA THR A 471 12.22 -6.18 38.72
C THR A 471 13.14 -4.99 39.00
N GLY A 472 13.17 -4.52 40.27
CA GLY A 472 14.10 -3.51 40.77
C GLY A 472 14.13 -2.22 39.94
N LYS A 473 15.34 -1.75 39.60
CA LYS A 473 15.61 -0.49 38.87
C LYS A 473 14.82 -0.32 37.56
N TYR A 474 14.35 -1.42 36.96
CA TYR A 474 13.61 -1.38 35.70
C TYR A 474 12.11 -1.11 35.90
N ILE A 475 11.53 -1.32 37.09
CA ILE A 475 10.08 -1.13 37.33
C ILE A 475 9.73 0.02 38.28
N GLU A 476 10.73 0.52 39.01
CA GLU A 476 10.57 1.61 39.96
C GLU A 476 10.20 2.94 39.27
N PRO A 477 9.51 3.88 39.95
CA PRO A 477 9.21 5.19 39.40
C PRO A 477 10.43 5.89 38.78
N GLY A 478 10.27 6.47 37.59
CA GLY A 478 11.37 7.09 36.84
C GLY A 478 12.28 6.13 36.07
N SER A 479 12.05 4.81 36.12
CA SER A 479 12.84 3.83 35.36
C SER A 479 12.72 3.99 33.84
N ILE A 480 13.65 3.35 33.12
CA ILE A 480 13.64 3.29 31.64
C ILE A 480 12.40 2.62 31.04
N ARG A 481 11.59 1.90 31.84
CA ARG A 481 10.32 1.28 31.39
C ARG A 481 9.09 2.12 31.73
N ARG A 482 9.27 3.23 32.46
CA ARG A 482 8.19 4.15 32.86
C ARG A 482 8.36 5.52 32.25
N ARG A 483 9.59 6.02 32.15
CA ARG A 483 9.89 7.36 31.67
C ARG A 483 10.50 7.33 30.27
N PHE A 484 9.95 8.14 29.38
CA PHE A 484 10.47 8.34 28.02
C PHE A 484 10.09 9.73 27.49
N TYR A 485 10.71 10.11 26.38
CA TYR A 485 10.39 11.35 25.68
C TYR A 485 9.57 11.07 24.43
N ILE A 486 8.70 12.02 24.10
CA ILE A 486 8.00 12.09 22.83
C ILE A 486 8.56 13.29 22.07
N THR A 487 9.04 13.05 20.86
CA THR A 487 9.48 14.08 19.91
C THR A 487 8.57 14.11 18.69
N ASP A 488 8.66 15.16 17.87
CA ASP A 488 7.84 15.31 16.66
C ASP A 488 6.34 15.14 16.97
N LEU A 489 5.86 15.76 18.05
CA LEU A 489 4.46 15.66 18.45
C LEU A 489 3.58 16.41 17.43
N THR A 490 2.65 15.69 16.83
CA THR A 490 1.60 16.27 15.99
C THR A 490 0.26 16.22 16.69
N TRP A 491 -0.45 17.35 16.65
CA TRP A 491 -1.84 17.47 17.09
C TRP A 491 -2.76 17.16 15.92
N ILE A 492 -3.34 15.97 15.92
CA ILE A 492 -4.30 15.59 14.88
C ILE A 492 -5.58 16.40 15.05
N ILE A 493 -6.00 16.71 16.28
CA ILE A 493 -7.09 17.65 16.56
C ILE A 493 -6.46 18.97 17.04
N PRO A 494 -6.30 19.98 16.15
CA PRO A 494 -5.41 21.12 16.38
C PRO A 494 -5.91 22.09 17.44
N ASP A 495 -7.14 21.99 17.89
CA ASP A 495 -7.67 22.87 18.92
C ASP A 495 -7.22 22.43 20.33
N TYR A 496 -6.93 21.14 20.55
CA TYR A 496 -6.43 20.61 21.83
C TYR A 496 -5.13 21.23 22.30
N GLN A 497 -4.25 21.64 21.38
CA GLN A 497 -2.98 22.29 21.75
C GLN A 497 -3.18 23.60 22.54
N TYR A 498 -4.34 24.25 22.40
CA TYR A 498 -4.69 25.49 23.11
C TYR A 498 -5.48 25.25 24.41
N TYR A 499 -6.08 24.06 24.56
CA TYR A 499 -6.85 23.67 25.75
C TYR A 499 -6.02 22.87 26.75
N ILE A 500 -4.88 22.34 26.32
CA ILE A 500 -3.91 21.71 27.20
C ILE A 500 -3.11 22.83 27.82
N ASP A 501 -3.39 23.11 29.07
CA ASP A 501 -2.60 24.04 29.86
C ASP A 501 -1.25 23.36 30.19
N PRO A 502 -0.12 23.87 29.68
CA PRO A 502 1.19 23.29 29.94
C PRO A 502 1.66 23.49 31.39
N GLN A 503 0.98 24.35 32.16
CA GLN A 503 1.28 24.64 33.58
C GLN A 503 0.26 24.04 34.56
N VAL A 504 -0.93 23.63 34.10
CA VAL A 504 -1.90 22.88 34.93
C VAL A 504 -1.71 21.38 34.72
N THR A 505 -1.00 20.79 35.67
CA THR A 505 -0.97 19.35 35.96
C THR A 505 -2.31 18.89 36.52
N ASP A 506 -3.37 18.86 35.70
CA ASP A 506 -4.46 17.91 35.96
C ASP A 506 -4.31 16.69 35.03
N PRO A 507 -3.51 15.68 35.42
CA PRO A 507 -3.19 14.49 34.61
C PRO A 507 -4.39 13.56 34.33
N GLN A 508 -5.63 13.94 34.63
CA GLN A 508 -6.68 12.97 34.89
C GLN A 508 -7.45 12.42 33.67
N HIS A 509 -7.30 12.94 32.45
CA HIS A 509 -8.15 12.51 31.32
C HIS A 509 -7.43 12.11 30.03
N LEU A 510 -6.09 12.12 30.02
CA LEU A 510 -5.33 11.65 28.87
C LEU A 510 -4.91 10.19 29.05
N SER A 511 -4.95 9.45 27.96
CA SER A 511 -4.52 8.05 27.92
C SER A 511 -3.62 7.83 26.71
N ILE A 512 -2.70 6.87 26.80
CA ILE A 512 -1.66 6.70 25.78
C ILE A 512 -1.68 5.27 25.25
N LYS A 513 -1.61 5.11 23.93
CA LYS A 513 -1.22 3.84 23.31
C LYS A 513 0.24 3.93 22.89
N LEU A 514 1.04 2.96 23.33
CA LEU A 514 2.47 2.82 22.99
C LEU A 514 2.71 1.83 21.84
N ARG A 515 1.66 1.09 21.48
CA ARG A 515 1.60 0.12 20.39
C ARG A 515 0.12 -0.16 20.08
N HIS A 516 -0.15 -0.75 18.91
CA HIS A 516 -1.50 -1.17 18.56
C HIS A 516 -1.99 -2.28 19.51
N SER A 517 -2.89 -1.91 20.41
CA SER A 517 -3.53 -2.80 21.38
C SER A 517 -4.86 -2.19 21.87
N PRO A 518 -5.75 -2.98 22.47
CA PRO A 518 -6.96 -2.45 23.12
C PRO A 518 -6.68 -1.74 24.45
N PHE A 519 -5.46 -1.87 24.98
CA PHE A 519 -5.09 -1.33 26.29
C PHE A 519 -4.44 0.04 26.18
N PHE A 520 -4.77 0.88 27.14
CA PHE A 520 -4.17 2.20 27.30
C PHE A 520 -3.23 2.20 28.49
N ALA A 521 -2.07 2.80 28.30
CA ALA A 521 -1.17 3.15 29.39
C ALA A 521 -1.69 4.42 30.09
N LYS A 522 -1.55 4.43 31.42
CA LYS A 522 -1.82 5.59 32.28
C LYS A 522 -0.50 6.17 32.77
N GLY A 523 -0.48 7.47 32.98
CA GLY A 523 0.69 8.19 33.43
C GLY A 523 0.52 9.70 33.30
N THR A 524 1.55 10.41 33.72
CA THR A 524 1.63 11.86 33.61
C THR A 524 2.34 12.25 32.32
N ILE A 525 1.76 13.19 31.57
CA ILE A 525 2.36 13.78 30.37
C ILE A 525 2.74 15.22 30.70
N THR A 526 4.03 15.53 30.64
CA THR A 526 4.56 16.89 30.84
C THR A 526 5.01 17.43 29.50
N PHE A 527 4.21 18.30 28.90
CA PHE A 527 4.52 18.96 27.63
C PHE A 527 5.68 19.95 27.77
N ASN A 528 6.46 20.13 26.70
CA ASN A 528 7.52 21.14 26.70
C ASN A 528 6.94 22.56 26.81
N ASN A 529 7.66 23.46 27.49
CA ASN A 529 7.22 24.84 27.73
C ASN A 529 7.34 25.69 26.46
N SER A 530 6.40 25.51 25.54
CA SER A 530 6.24 26.23 24.28
C SER A 530 4.78 26.65 24.14
N ALA A 531 4.52 27.75 23.43
CA ALA A 531 3.16 28.16 23.09
C ALA A 531 2.39 27.07 22.31
N ILE A 532 3.12 26.24 21.56
CA ILE A 532 2.62 25.03 20.91
C ILE A 532 3.57 23.89 21.26
N PRO A 533 3.14 22.89 22.05
CA PRO A 533 4.00 21.77 22.39
C PRO A 533 4.32 20.91 21.18
N MET A 534 5.62 20.68 20.95
CA MET A 534 6.16 19.79 19.92
C MET A 534 6.81 18.52 20.48
N GLY A 535 6.77 18.38 21.81
CA GLY A 535 7.27 17.21 22.52
C GLY A 535 6.76 17.16 23.95
N ALA A 536 6.97 16.03 24.59
CA ALA A 536 6.58 15.82 25.98
C ALA A 536 7.49 14.80 26.67
N THR A 537 7.57 14.88 27.99
CA THR A 537 8.06 13.77 28.82
C THR A 537 6.85 13.00 29.33
N VAL A 538 6.90 11.67 29.26
CA VAL A 538 5.85 10.80 29.79
C VAL A 538 6.42 9.96 30.92
N ASP A 539 5.70 9.89 32.03
CA ASP A 539 5.98 9.00 33.15
C ASP A 539 4.77 8.11 33.41
N LEU A 540 4.89 6.81 33.10
CA LEU A 540 3.83 5.83 33.23
C LEU A 540 3.60 5.44 34.70
N ASP A 541 2.36 5.18 35.07
CA ASP A 541 1.98 4.69 36.41
C ASP A 541 2.57 3.29 36.68
N ARG A 542 2.76 2.50 35.62
CA ARG A 542 3.30 1.14 35.65
C ARG A 542 4.33 0.97 34.54
N ALA A 543 5.34 0.17 34.82
CA ALA A 543 6.38 -0.16 33.85
C ALA A 543 5.81 -0.91 32.64
N ASP A 544 6.03 -0.38 31.44
CA ASP A 544 5.66 -1.00 30.19
C ASP A 544 6.65 -2.11 29.79
N VAL A 545 6.23 -3.08 28.97
CA VAL A 545 7.05 -4.23 28.59
C VAL A 545 8.17 -3.93 27.57
N GLY A 546 8.18 -2.75 26.94
CA GLY A 546 9.18 -2.39 25.93
C GLY A 546 8.90 -1.05 25.28
N LEU A 547 9.59 -0.01 25.74
CA LEU A 547 9.56 1.31 25.11
C LEU A 547 10.59 1.34 23.98
N ALA A 548 10.12 1.23 22.74
CA ALA A 548 10.99 1.17 21.58
C ALA A 548 11.12 2.56 20.93
N THR A 549 12.34 3.08 20.86
CA THR A 549 12.63 4.31 20.10
C THR A 549 12.21 4.13 18.64
N GLY A 550 11.49 5.11 18.08
CA GLY A 550 10.96 5.06 16.72
C GLY A 550 9.54 4.53 16.57
N GLN A 551 8.97 3.92 17.61
CA GLN A 551 7.51 3.73 17.69
C GLN A 551 6.80 5.05 18.04
N TYR A 552 5.47 5.04 18.05
CA TYR A 552 4.68 6.22 18.36
C TYR A 552 3.98 6.06 19.72
N ALA A 553 3.98 7.14 20.49
CA ALA A 553 3.07 7.31 21.62
C ALA A 553 1.88 8.13 21.15
N VAL A 554 0.71 7.50 21.10
CA VAL A 554 -0.54 8.11 20.62
C VAL A 554 -1.37 8.52 21.82
N ILE A 555 -1.75 9.79 21.88
CA ILE A 555 -2.44 10.42 23.00
C ILE A 555 -3.94 10.49 22.68
N TYR A 556 -4.76 10.12 23.65
CA TYR A 556 -6.21 10.11 23.56
C TYR A 556 -6.86 10.90 24.69
N ALA A 557 -7.91 11.63 24.38
CA ALA A 557 -8.82 12.23 25.34
C ALA A 557 -10.20 11.54 25.24
N GLY A 558 -10.50 10.66 26.19
CA GLY A 558 -11.65 9.75 26.07
C GLY A 558 -11.53 8.89 24.81
N ASN A 559 -12.49 9.02 23.89
CA ASN A 559 -12.48 8.27 22.62
C ASN A 559 -11.75 8.97 21.48
N ASP A 560 -11.28 10.20 21.68
CA ASP A 560 -10.69 11.00 20.61
C ASP A 560 -9.18 10.82 20.60
N CYS A 561 -8.63 10.46 19.45
CA CYS A 561 -7.19 10.50 19.19
C CYS A 561 -6.81 11.96 18.99
N ILE A 562 -6.04 12.56 19.90
CA ILE A 562 -5.75 14.00 19.90
C ILE A 562 -4.36 14.32 19.35
N GLY A 563 -3.44 13.35 19.35
CA GLY A 563 -2.13 13.51 18.74
C GLY A 563 -1.24 12.29 18.88
N ALA A 564 -0.07 12.35 18.26
CA ALA A 564 0.95 11.33 18.38
C ALA A 564 2.34 11.94 18.18
N GLY A 565 3.32 11.38 18.86
CA GLY A 565 4.73 11.69 18.60
C GLY A 565 5.61 10.46 18.71
N LYS A 566 6.84 10.60 18.22
CA LYS A 566 7.84 9.54 18.14
C LYS A 566 8.44 9.30 19.53
N ILE A 567 8.47 8.05 19.96
CA ILE A 567 9.08 7.63 21.22
C ILE A 567 10.60 7.74 21.09
N VAL A 568 11.22 8.35 22.08
CA VAL A 568 12.64 8.31 22.36
C VAL A 568 12.80 7.73 23.76
N ALA A 569 13.13 6.43 23.82
CA ALA A 569 13.26 5.70 25.06
C ALA A 569 14.58 6.06 25.77
N ASN A 570 14.54 6.12 27.10
CA ASN A 570 15.75 6.15 27.90
C ASN A 570 16.47 4.80 27.80
N GLN A 571 17.79 4.81 27.81
CA GLN A 571 18.61 3.59 27.73
C GLN A 571 19.42 3.38 29.02
N CYS A 572 19.70 2.10 29.33
CA CYS A 572 20.92 1.69 30.04
C CYS A 572 22.06 2.13 29.10
#